data_AF-A0A7Z9IZS3-F1
#
_entry.id   AF-A0A7Z9IZS3-F1
#
_cell.length_a   1.000
_cell.length_b   1.000
_cell.length_c   1.000
_cell.angle_alpha   90.00
_cell.angle_beta   90.00
_cell.angle_gamma   90.00
#
_symmetry.space_group_name_H-M   'P 1'
#
loop_
_entity.id
_entity.type
_entity.pdbx_description
1 polymer ?
#
loop_
_entity_poly.entity_id
_entity_poly.type
_entity_poly.pdbx_seq_one_letter_code
_entity_poly.pdbx_strand_id
1 'polypeptide(L)'
;MAIKSDNKQIVSRKNQKYFGSDLIAFALRELDIPYACLNPGASYRGLHDSIVNVLGNERPQMVINLHEEHSISMAHGYAKVTGKPLIAIVHSNVGLMHATMAIFNSWIDRHPMIIIGATGPLNAVDRRPYIDWIHTSQDQGSLIRDYIKWDDQPGSPEAAVEAIRKGYQIACTPPYGPVYICLDAGIQEMELKNWPDYEEITRYRSPPPPGPPSEILNSVAELLISAKNPLILCGRIARSKRAWDDRIILAEKLGAKTITNTWQEIGFPTDHPLHVGMTGFFVRDE
;
A
#
# COMPACT_ATOMS: atom_id res chain seq x y z
N MET A 1 12.62 -14.87 -4.49
CA MET A 1 12.35 -16.29 -4.16
C MET A 1 10.94 -16.59 -4.65
N ALA A 2 10.76 -17.54 -5.58
CA ALA A 2 9.42 -17.94 -6.01
C ALA A 2 8.81 -18.76 -4.87
N ILE A 3 7.73 -18.24 -4.28
CA ILE A 3 6.94 -18.99 -3.30
C ILE A 3 6.23 -20.06 -4.13
N LYS A 4 6.68 -21.31 -4.06
CA LYS A 4 5.84 -22.44 -4.44
C LYS A 4 4.74 -22.48 -3.39
N SER A 5 3.56 -21.97 -3.71
CA SER A 5 2.44 -22.05 -2.78
C SER A 5 1.81 -23.43 -2.93
N ASP A 6 1.67 -24.15 -1.82
CA ASP A 6 0.79 -25.31 -1.69
C ASP A 6 -0.70 -24.87 -1.75
N ASN A 7 -1.04 -23.93 -2.63
CA ASN A 7 -2.40 -23.38 -2.79
C ASN A 7 -3.44 -24.45 -3.18
N LYS A 8 -2.99 -25.61 -3.69
CA LYS A 8 -3.88 -26.74 -3.97
C LYS A 8 -4.38 -27.48 -2.73
N GLN A 9 -3.73 -27.35 -1.57
CA GLN A 9 -4.14 -28.08 -0.35
C GLN A 9 -5.16 -27.33 0.51
N ILE A 10 -5.32 -26.00 0.36
CA ILE A 10 -6.21 -25.21 1.24
C ILE A 10 -7.69 -25.32 0.83
N VAL A 11 -7.99 -25.67 -0.43
CA VAL A 11 -9.37 -25.57 -0.97
C VAL A 11 -10.16 -26.89 -0.86
N SER A 12 -9.69 -27.90 -0.13
CA SER A 12 -10.50 -29.12 0.09
C SER A 12 -11.48 -28.96 1.27
N ARG A 13 -12.42 -28.03 1.15
CA ARG A 13 -13.65 -28.10 1.96
C ARG A 13 -14.60 -29.08 1.27
N LYS A 14 -14.44 -30.38 1.54
CA LYS A 14 -15.43 -31.39 1.09
C LYS A 14 -16.82 -30.94 1.55
N ASN A 15 -17.70 -30.60 0.60
CA ASN A 15 -19.11 -30.21 0.79
C ASN A 15 -19.42 -28.82 1.38
N GLN A 16 -18.53 -27.81 1.33
CA GLN A 16 -18.92 -26.43 1.66
C GLN A 16 -19.03 -25.53 0.43
N LYS A 17 -19.98 -24.59 0.50
CA LYS A 17 -20.17 -23.49 -0.43
C LYS A 17 -18.97 -22.54 -0.35
N TYR A 18 -18.55 -22.01 -1.49
CA TYR A 18 -17.55 -20.94 -1.58
C TYR A 18 -18.27 -19.61 -1.77
N PHE A 19 -17.70 -18.55 -1.23
CA PHE A 19 -18.22 -17.19 -1.40
C PHE A 19 -17.18 -16.30 -2.10
N GLY A 20 -17.64 -15.22 -2.74
CA GLY A 20 -16.74 -14.26 -3.39
C GLY A 20 -15.69 -13.69 -2.43
N SER A 21 -16.05 -13.51 -1.16
CA SER A 21 -15.12 -13.09 -0.11
C SER A 21 -13.99 -14.09 0.16
N ASP A 22 -14.21 -15.40 -0.06
CA ASP A 22 -13.16 -16.41 0.10
C ASP A 22 -12.06 -16.15 -0.92
N LEU A 23 -12.45 -16.00 -2.19
CA LEU A 23 -11.54 -15.71 -3.29
C LEU A 23 -10.74 -14.41 -3.04
N ILE A 24 -11.43 -13.37 -2.59
CA ILE A 24 -10.80 -12.08 -2.23
C ILE A 24 -9.80 -12.26 -1.09
N ALA A 25 -10.14 -13.03 -0.05
CA ALA A 25 -9.25 -13.29 1.07
C ALA A 25 -7.99 -14.05 0.61
N PHE A 26 -8.13 -15.05 -0.25
CA PHE A 26 -6.98 -15.74 -0.85
C PHE A 26 -6.11 -14.78 -1.68
N ALA A 27 -6.70 -13.88 -2.46
CA ALA A 27 -5.93 -12.87 -3.19
C ALA A 27 -5.13 -11.95 -2.26
N LEU A 28 -5.67 -11.58 -1.09
CA LEU A 28 -4.92 -10.83 -0.08
C LEU A 28 -3.78 -11.67 0.54
N ARG A 29 -4.02 -12.96 0.82
CA ARG A 29 -3.00 -13.90 1.31
C ARG A 29 -1.84 -14.05 0.35
N GLU A 30 -2.12 -14.09 -0.95
CA GLU A 30 -1.09 -14.20 -2.00
C GLU A 30 -0.10 -13.04 -2.00
N LEU A 31 -0.48 -11.87 -1.46
CA LEU A 31 0.43 -10.72 -1.32
C LEU A 31 1.50 -10.93 -0.23
N ASP A 32 1.36 -11.95 0.63
CA ASP A 32 2.23 -12.23 1.78
C ASP A 32 2.37 -11.00 2.72
N ILE A 33 1.29 -10.22 2.84
CA ILE A 33 1.20 -9.11 3.78
C ILE A 33 0.78 -9.67 5.13
N PRO A 34 1.53 -9.40 6.22
CA PRO A 34 1.34 -10.10 7.48
C PRO A 34 0.07 -9.67 8.23
N TYR A 35 -0.34 -8.41 8.10
CA TYR A 35 -1.44 -7.85 8.88
C TYR A 35 -2.44 -7.06 8.03
N ALA A 36 -3.69 -7.04 8.49
CA ALA A 36 -4.75 -6.15 8.02
C ALA A 36 -5.31 -5.36 9.20
N CYS A 37 -5.03 -4.05 9.23
CA CYS A 37 -5.53 -3.14 10.26
C CYS A 37 -6.95 -2.68 9.92
N LEU A 38 -7.89 -2.75 10.88
CA LEU A 38 -9.29 -2.44 10.60
C LEU A 38 -10.09 -2.07 11.85
N ASN A 39 -11.11 -1.23 11.65
CA ASN A 39 -12.18 -1.01 12.63
C ASN A 39 -13.43 -1.76 12.13
N PRO A 40 -13.88 -2.86 12.79
CA PRO A 40 -14.91 -3.77 12.29
C PRO A 40 -16.16 -3.06 11.73
N GLY A 41 -16.60 -3.48 10.53
CA GLY A 41 -17.69 -2.82 9.81
C GLY A 41 -18.57 -3.82 9.07
N ALA A 42 -19.88 -3.54 9.04
CA ALA A 42 -20.85 -4.45 8.43
C ALA A 42 -20.72 -4.57 6.91
N SER A 43 -20.10 -3.61 6.22
CA SER A 43 -20.00 -3.60 4.75
C SER A 43 -18.98 -4.61 4.19
N TYR A 44 -17.99 -5.01 4.98
CA TYR A 44 -16.99 -6.02 4.59
C TYR A 44 -17.08 -7.30 5.42
N ARG A 45 -18.27 -7.59 5.96
CA ARG A 45 -18.53 -8.76 6.81
C ARG A 45 -18.16 -10.09 6.16
N GLY A 46 -18.36 -10.23 4.84
CA GLY A 46 -17.95 -11.42 4.11
C GLY A 46 -16.42 -11.57 4.11
N LEU A 47 -15.69 -10.50 3.82
CA LEU A 47 -14.22 -10.53 3.88
C LEU A 47 -13.72 -10.84 5.30
N HIS A 48 -14.34 -10.26 6.33
CA HIS A 48 -14.02 -10.58 7.73
C HIS A 48 -14.21 -12.07 8.03
N ASP A 49 -15.36 -12.64 7.67
CA ASP A 49 -15.64 -14.07 7.85
C ASP A 49 -14.59 -14.93 7.14
N SER A 50 -14.27 -14.62 5.89
CA SER A 50 -13.28 -15.39 5.13
C SER A 50 -11.87 -15.29 5.72
N ILE A 51 -11.42 -14.11 6.19
CA ILE A 51 -10.11 -13.99 6.86
C ILE A 51 -10.06 -14.85 8.12
N VAL A 52 -11.13 -14.90 8.92
CA VAL A 52 -11.13 -15.69 10.16
C VAL A 52 -11.34 -17.17 9.90
N ASN A 53 -12.39 -17.54 9.18
CA ASN A 53 -12.87 -18.92 9.08
C ASN A 53 -12.28 -19.69 7.89
N VAL A 54 -11.77 -19.00 6.86
CA VAL A 54 -11.12 -19.64 5.70
C VAL A 54 -9.62 -19.56 5.83
N LEU A 55 -9.09 -18.39 6.16
CA LEU A 55 -7.65 -18.19 6.30
C LEU A 55 -7.14 -18.53 7.71
N GLY A 56 -8.00 -18.66 8.71
CA GLY A 56 -7.55 -18.94 10.08
C GLY A 56 -6.96 -17.72 10.79
N ASN A 57 -7.26 -16.50 10.31
CA ASN A 57 -6.72 -15.24 10.81
C ASN A 57 -5.18 -15.18 10.77
N GLU A 58 -4.58 -15.79 9.74
CA GLU A 58 -3.14 -15.78 9.50
C GLU A 58 -2.85 -15.35 8.06
N ARG A 59 -1.95 -14.36 7.90
CA ARG A 59 -1.49 -13.85 6.60
C ARG A 59 -2.64 -13.54 5.61
N PRO A 60 -3.32 -12.39 5.76
CA PRO A 60 -3.11 -11.38 6.81
C PRO A 60 -3.81 -11.75 8.13
N GLN A 61 -3.15 -11.48 9.27
CA GLN A 61 -3.78 -11.46 10.59
C GLN A 61 -4.47 -10.12 10.82
N MET A 62 -5.71 -10.15 11.31
CA MET A 62 -6.45 -8.95 11.64
C MET A 62 -5.90 -8.24 12.88
N VAL A 63 -5.74 -6.92 12.77
CA VAL A 63 -5.44 -6.02 13.88
C VAL A 63 -6.66 -5.12 14.06
N ILE A 64 -7.43 -5.38 15.11
CA ILE A 64 -8.65 -4.63 15.41
C ILE A 64 -8.28 -3.29 16.04
N ASN A 65 -8.84 -2.23 15.47
CA ASN A 65 -8.63 -0.84 15.84
C ASN A 65 -9.93 -0.20 16.32
N LEU A 66 -9.81 0.86 17.11
CA LEU A 66 -10.96 1.58 17.68
C LEU A 66 -11.53 2.67 16.74
N HIS A 67 -10.82 2.99 15.66
CA HIS A 67 -11.17 4.05 14.71
C HIS A 67 -10.41 3.83 13.39
N GLU A 68 -11.02 4.20 12.27
CA GLU A 68 -10.47 4.01 10.92
C GLU A 68 -9.16 4.77 10.70
N GLU A 69 -9.04 5.96 11.30
CA GLU A 69 -7.80 6.74 11.29
C GLU A 69 -6.63 5.98 11.93
N HIS A 70 -6.88 5.18 12.98
CA HIS A 70 -5.86 4.33 13.59
C HIS A 70 -5.42 3.24 12.63
N SER A 71 -6.36 2.63 11.90
CA SER A 71 -6.06 1.57 10.92
C SER A 71 -5.10 2.08 9.84
N ILE A 72 -5.39 3.27 9.28
CA ILE A 72 -4.53 3.92 8.29
C ILE A 72 -3.18 4.31 8.91
N SER A 73 -3.18 4.91 10.11
CA SER A 73 -1.95 5.36 10.77
C SER A 73 -1.01 4.21 11.13
N MET A 74 -1.53 3.06 11.55
CA MET A 74 -0.74 1.85 11.79
C MET A 74 -0.13 1.32 10.49
N ALA A 75 -0.93 1.24 9.42
CA ALA A 75 -0.43 0.84 8.11
C ALA A 75 0.66 1.79 7.59
N HIS A 76 0.48 3.09 7.77
CA HIS A 76 1.46 4.11 7.40
C HIS A 76 2.76 3.97 8.21
N GLY A 77 2.67 3.82 9.53
CA GLY A 77 3.83 3.60 10.41
C GLY A 77 4.59 2.32 10.05
N TYR A 78 3.88 1.23 9.76
CA TYR A 78 4.49 -0.02 9.29
C TYR A 78 5.28 0.18 8.00
N ALA A 79 4.71 0.89 7.01
CA ALA A 79 5.39 1.19 5.76
C ALA A 79 6.59 2.14 5.93
N LYS A 80 6.52 3.06 6.90
CA LYS A 80 7.65 3.93 7.30
C LYS A 80 8.83 3.18 7.88
N VAL A 81 8.59 2.09 8.62
CA VAL A 81 9.67 1.29 9.21
C VAL A 81 10.18 0.23 8.22
N THR A 82 9.28 -0.49 7.57
CA THR A 82 9.63 -1.72 6.84
C THR A 82 9.90 -1.51 5.35
N GLY A 83 9.40 -0.41 4.79
CA GLY A 83 9.39 -0.22 3.34
C GLY A 83 8.39 -1.06 2.57
N LYS A 84 7.52 -1.80 3.25
CA LYS A 84 6.51 -2.69 2.66
C LYS A 84 5.10 -2.16 2.96
N PRO A 85 4.12 -2.39 2.07
CA PRO A 85 2.73 -2.03 2.34
C PRO A 85 2.16 -2.87 3.49
N LEU A 86 1.14 -2.30 4.13
CA LEU A 86 0.20 -3.03 4.97
C LEU A 86 -1.22 -2.87 4.39
N ILE A 87 -2.09 -3.80 4.73
CA ILE A 87 -3.52 -3.70 4.39
C ILE A 87 -4.21 -2.87 5.47
N ALA A 88 -5.04 -1.92 5.06
CA ALA A 88 -5.99 -1.24 5.95
C ALA A 88 -7.41 -1.44 5.40
N ILE A 89 -8.34 -1.87 6.25
CA ILE A 89 -9.74 -2.09 5.86
C ILE A 89 -10.61 -1.04 6.54
N VAL A 90 -11.42 -0.32 5.76
CA VAL A 90 -12.25 0.80 6.23
C VAL A 90 -13.72 0.59 5.88
N HIS A 91 -14.61 1.01 6.79
CA HIS A 91 -16.04 0.80 6.63
C HIS A 91 -16.67 1.82 5.70
N SER A 92 -17.09 1.41 4.51
CA SER A 92 -18.02 2.17 3.67
C SER A 92 -17.66 3.66 3.51
N ASN A 93 -18.65 4.50 3.20
CA ASN A 93 -18.46 5.93 3.00
C ASN A 93 -18.10 6.65 4.31
N VAL A 94 -18.80 6.37 5.42
CA VAL A 94 -18.57 7.07 6.71
C VAL A 94 -17.18 6.74 7.28
N GLY A 95 -16.79 5.47 7.32
CA GLY A 95 -15.47 5.08 7.78
C GLY A 95 -14.36 5.54 6.84
N LEU A 96 -14.62 5.58 5.52
CA LEU A 96 -13.69 6.19 4.58
C LEU A 96 -13.51 7.70 4.85
N MET A 97 -14.58 8.45 5.13
CA MET A 97 -14.49 9.87 5.50
C MET A 97 -13.65 10.06 6.78
N HIS A 98 -13.82 9.20 7.79
CA HIS A 98 -12.98 9.19 8.99
C HIS A 98 -11.51 8.83 8.72
N ALA A 99 -11.25 8.00 7.71
CA ALA A 99 -9.91 7.61 7.30
C ALA A 99 -9.18 8.68 6.47
N THR A 100 -9.90 9.55 5.76
CA THR A 100 -9.37 10.45 4.72
C THR A 100 -8.18 11.30 5.18
N MET A 101 -8.22 11.87 6.39
CA MET A 101 -7.13 12.70 6.89
C MET A 101 -5.81 11.92 7.05
N ALA A 102 -5.87 10.70 7.56
CA ALA A 102 -4.69 9.84 7.66
C ALA A 102 -4.23 9.32 6.29
N ILE A 103 -5.15 9.09 5.35
CA ILE A 103 -4.82 8.69 3.97
C ILE A 103 -4.02 9.82 3.31
N PHE A 104 -4.46 11.07 3.47
CA PHE A 104 -3.74 12.24 2.98
C PHE A 104 -2.31 12.35 3.52
N ASN A 105 -2.11 12.06 4.81
CA ASN A 105 -0.77 12.01 5.40
C ASN A 105 0.12 10.94 4.73
N SER A 106 -0.42 9.73 4.51
CA SER A 106 0.30 8.66 3.80
C SER A 106 0.60 9.01 2.33
N TRP A 107 -0.29 9.76 1.69
CA TRP A 107 -0.12 10.26 0.32
C TRP A 107 1.03 11.26 0.21
N ILE A 108 1.05 12.25 1.10
CA ILE A 108 2.14 13.24 1.16
C ILE A 108 3.48 12.54 1.41
N ASP A 109 3.50 11.55 2.31
CA ASP A 109 4.72 10.84 2.69
C ASP A 109 5.22 9.84 1.63
N ARG A 110 4.35 9.47 0.68
CA ARG A 110 4.63 8.53 -0.42
C ARG A 110 5.01 7.15 0.09
N HIS A 111 4.20 6.60 0.99
CA HIS A 111 4.32 5.22 1.45
C HIS A 111 3.29 4.31 0.78
N PRO A 112 3.67 3.06 0.44
CA PRO A 112 2.74 2.11 -0.15
C PRO A 112 1.72 1.64 0.89
N MET A 113 0.45 1.58 0.51
CA MET A 113 -0.64 1.08 1.36
C MET A 113 -1.75 0.51 0.48
N ILE A 114 -2.32 -0.63 0.89
CA ILE A 114 -3.49 -1.21 0.23
C ILE A 114 -4.71 -0.95 1.10
N ILE A 115 -5.58 -0.04 0.66
CA ILE A 115 -6.81 0.30 1.37
C ILE A 115 -7.94 -0.53 0.75
N ILE A 116 -8.57 -1.37 1.56
CA ILE A 116 -9.77 -2.10 1.19
C ILE A 116 -10.95 -1.37 1.81
N GLY A 117 -11.82 -0.81 0.97
CA GLY A 117 -13.12 -0.35 1.40
C GLY A 117 -14.19 -1.38 1.10
N ALA A 118 -15.42 -1.10 1.53
CA ALA A 118 -16.56 -1.85 1.05
C ALA A 118 -17.83 -1.01 1.00
N THR A 119 -18.63 -1.21 -0.03
CA THR A 119 -19.94 -0.58 -0.25
C THR A 119 -21.05 -1.63 -0.09
N GLY A 120 -22.29 -1.19 0.11
CA GLY A 120 -23.43 -2.11 0.02
C GLY A 120 -23.69 -2.53 -1.44
N PRO A 121 -24.64 -3.45 -1.69
CA PRO A 121 -24.92 -3.93 -3.04
C PRO A 121 -25.29 -2.79 -3.99
N LEU A 122 -24.54 -2.63 -5.08
CA LEU A 122 -24.83 -1.65 -6.12
C LEU A 122 -26.18 -1.90 -6.76
N ASN A 123 -26.49 -3.18 -7.01
CA ASN A 123 -27.83 -3.59 -7.43
C ASN A 123 -28.82 -3.36 -6.29
N ALA A 124 -29.71 -2.37 -6.46
CA ALA A 124 -30.64 -1.95 -5.42
C ALA A 124 -31.62 -3.05 -4.97
N VAL A 125 -31.87 -4.05 -5.81
CA VAL A 125 -32.73 -5.21 -5.48
C VAL A 125 -32.11 -6.07 -4.36
N ASP A 126 -30.78 -6.09 -4.26
CA ASP A 126 -30.05 -6.93 -3.31
C ASP A 126 -29.77 -6.22 -1.97
N ARG A 127 -30.06 -4.92 -1.87
CA ARG A 127 -29.77 -4.09 -0.68
C ARG A 127 -30.62 -4.48 0.52
N ARG A 128 -29.94 -4.87 1.61
CA ARG A 128 -30.60 -5.27 2.87
C ARG A 128 -29.62 -5.26 4.05
N PRO A 129 -30.04 -4.82 5.25
CA PRO A 129 -31.25 -4.09 5.60
C PRO A 129 -31.13 -2.61 5.20
N TYR A 130 -31.89 -1.70 5.86
CA TYR A 130 -31.86 -0.24 5.64
C TYR A 130 -30.44 0.35 5.52
N ILE A 131 -29.46 -0.21 6.23
CA ILE A 131 -28.06 0.26 6.22
C ILE A 131 -27.45 0.27 4.81
N ASP A 132 -27.74 -0.73 3.97
CA ASP A 132 -27.22 -0.79 2.60
C ASP A 132 -27.80 0.35 1.74
N TRP A 133 -28.99 0.86 2.07
CA TRP A 133 -29.60 1.97 1.34
C TRP A 133 -28.92 3.31 1.60
N ILE A 134 -28.42 3.52 2.82
CA ILE A 134 -27.80 4.79 3.23
C ILE A 134 -26.27 4.78 3.15
N HIS A 135 -25.65 3.60 3.12
CA HIS A 135 -24.18 3.43 3.06
C HIS A 135 -23.69 2.91 1.69
N THR A 136 -24.54 2.87 0.66
CA THR A 136 -24.10 2.56 -0.72
C THR A 136 -23.92 3.85 -1.52
N SER A 137 -22.68 4.13 -1.95
CA SER A 137 -22.38 5.22 -2.89
C SER A 137 -22.19 4.66 -4.31
N GLN A 138 -22.58 5.44 -5.32
CA GLN A 138 -22.29 5.12 -6.73
C GLN A 138 -20.78 5.20 -7.02
N ASP A 139 -20.12 6.20 -6.43
CA ASP A 139 -18.67 6.42 -6.54
C ASP A 139 -18.11 6.74 -5.14
N GLN A 140 -17.72 5.69 -4.41
CA GLN A 140 -17.10 5.85 -3.09
C GLN A 140 -15.63 6.33 -3.18
N GLY A 141 -14.93 5.96 -4.27
CA GLY A 141 -13.55 6.37 -4.50
C GLY A 141 -13.39 7.88 -4.67
N SER A 142 -14.42 8.58 -5.16
CA SER A 142 -14.43 10.05 -5.31
C SER A 142 -14.05 10.81 -4.05
N LEU A 143 -14.30 10.25 -2.85
CA LEU A 143 -13.99 10.89 -1.58
C LEU A 143 -12.49 11.09 -1.35
N ILE A 144 -11.64 10.27 -1.99
CA ILE A 144 -10.20 10.24 -1.72
C ILE A 144 -9.34 10.19 -2.98
N ARG A 145 -9.95 10.17 -4.18
CA ARG A 145 -9.26 9.95 -5.46
C ARG A 145 -8.07 10.87 -5.70
N ASP A 146 -8.13 12.11 -5.23
CA ASP A 146 -7.05 13.11 -5.38
C ASP A 146 -5.86 12.88 -4.42
N TYR A 147 -6.00 11.96 -3.47
CA TYR A 147 -5.02 11.65 -2.42
C TYR A 147 -4.61 10.16 -2.41
N ILE A 148 -4.77 9.49 -3.54
CA ILE A 148 -4.33 8.10 -3.77
C ILE A 148 -3.79 7.95 -5.19
N LYS A 149 -3.05 6.88 -5.44
CA LYS A 149 -2.50 6.61 -6.78
C LYS A 149 -3.55 6.09 -7.75
N TRP A 150 -4.51 5.35 -7.22
CA TRP A 150 -5.47 4.58 -8.00
C TRP A 150 -6.59 4.05 -7.11
N ASP A 151 -7.81 4.09 -7.63
CA ASP A 151 -8.95 3.37 -7.08
C ASP A 151 -9.62 2.45 -8.09
N ASP A 152 -10.33 1.44 -7.58
CA ASP A 152 -11.20 0.57 -8.36
C ASP A 152 -12.38 0.05 -7.53
N GLN A 153 -13.46 -0.30 -8.22
CA GLN A 153 -14.66 -0.91 -7.66
C GLN A 153 -15.01 -2.15 -8.51
N PRO A 154 -14.38 -3.29 -8.24
CA PRO A 154 -14.54 -4.49 -9.05
C PRO A 154 -15.99 -4.98 -9.07
N GLY A 155 -16.47 -5.38 -10.25
CA GLY A 155 -17.83 -5.86 -10.49
C GLY A 155 -18.04 -7.37 -10.34
N SER A 156 -16.99 -8.14 -10.05
CA SER A 156 -17.07 -9.58 -9.75
C SER A 156 -15.96 -10.01 -8.78
N PRO A 157 -16.05 -11.21 -8.17
CA PRO A 157 -14.99 -11.77 -7.34
C PRO A 157 -13.65 -11.88 -8.06
N GLU A 158 -13.64 -12.33 -9.33
CA GLU A 158 -12.43 -12.44 -10.15
C GLU A 158 -11.85 -11.06 -10.50
N ALA A 159 -12.71 -10.08 -10.79
CA ALA A 159 -12.27 -8.71 -10.98
C ALA A 159 -11.65 -8.14 -9.70
N ALA A 160 -12.12 -8.54 -8.51
CA ALA A 160 -11.55 -8.12 -7.25
C ALA A 160 -10.14 -8.72 -7.02
N VAL A 161 -9.90 -9.96 -7.44
CA VAL A 161 -8.55 -10.56 -7.46
C VAL A 161 -7.61 -9.71 -8.32
N GLU A 162 -8.04 -9.35 -9.53
CA GLU A 162 -7.23 -8.52 -10.43
C GLU A 162 -6.98 -7.12 -9.86
N ALA A 163 -8.01 -6.50 -9.29
CA ALA A 163 -7.91 -5.18 -8.67
C ALA A 163 -6.92 -5.17 -7.50
N ILE A 164 -6.92 -6.22 -6.66
CA ILE A 164 -5.95 -6.38 -5.56
C ILE A 164 -4.52 -6.48 -6.09
N ARG A 165 -4.31 -7.32 -7.11
CA ARG A 165 -2.98 -7.55 -7.72
C ARG A 165 -2.44 -6.28 -8.38
N LYS A 166 -3.27 -5.62 -9.17
CA LYS A 166 -2.94 -4.35 -9.83
C LYS A 166 -2.72 -3.23 -8.81
N GLY A 167 -3.60 -3.13 -7.81
CA GLY A 167 -3.45 -2.19 -6.70
C GLY A 167 -2.13 -2.35 -5.97
N TYR A 168 -1.73 -3.59 -5.66
CA TYR A 168 -0.44 -3.88 -5.05
C TYR A 168 0.73 -3.40 -5.92
N GLN A 169 0.72 -3.72 -7.22
CA GLN A 169 1.75 -3.29 -8.16
C GLN A 169 1.85 -1.76 -8.22
N ILE A 170 0.71 -1.07 -8.32
CA ILE A 170 0.65 0.40 -8.38
C ILE A 170 1.15 1.02 -7.07
N ALA A 171 0.65 0.58 -5.92
CA ALA A 171 1.06 1.07 -4.60
C ALA A 171 2.58 0.93 -4.41
N CYS A 172 3.14 -0.20 -4.84
CA CYS A 172 4.56 -0.55 -4.69
C CYS A 172 5.45 -0.10 -5.85
N THR A 173 4.95 0.64 -6.84
CA THR A 173 5.80 1.23 -7.89
C THR A 173 6.17 2.66 -7.50
N PRO A 174 7.46 3.06 -7.46
CA PRO A 174 7.85 4.44 -7.17
C PRO A 174 7.25 5.46 -8.17
N PRO A 175 6.83 6.65 -7.73
CA PRO A 175 6.66 7.04 -6.33
C PRO A 175 5.56 6.19 -5.65
N TYR A 176 5.86 5.64 -4.47
CA TYR A 176 4.88 4.83 -3.74
C TYR A 176 3.71 5.69 -3.26
N GLY A 177 2.59 5.04 -2.96
CA GLY A 177 1.43 5.73 -2.40
C GLY A 177 0.27 4.78 -2.11
N PRO A 178 -0.76 5.24 -1.39
CA PRO A 178 -1.97 4.49 -1.13
C PRO A 178 -2.75 4.20 -2.42
N VAL A 179 -3.44 3.06 -2.43
CA VAL A 179 -4.46 2.68 -3.43
C VAL A 179 -5.72 2.25 -2.70
N TYR A 180 -6.87 2.34 -3.37
CA TYR A 180 -8.18 2.04 -2.78
C TYR A 180 -8.96 1.02 -3.62
N ILE A 181 -9.44 -0.05 -3.02
CA ILE A 181 -10.27 -1.06 -3.69
C ILE A 181 -11.58 -1.18 -2.93
N CYS A 182 -12.69 -0.79 -3.57
CA CYS A 182 -14.02 -0.78 -2.98
C CYS A 182 -14.75 -2.10 -3.26
N LEU A 183 -14.93 -2.94 -2.25
CA LEU A 183 -15.60 -4.23 -2.40
C LEU A 183 -17.11 -4.11 -2.19
N ASP A 184 -17.90 -4.56 -3.16
CA ASP A 184 -19.36 -4.65 -3.01
C ASP A 184 -19.74 -5.81 -2.07
N ALA A 185 -20.65 -5.56 -1.12
CA ALA A 185 -21.11 -6.57 -0.17
C ALA A 185 -21.84 -7.75 -0.83
N GLY A 186 -22.59 -7.51 -1.92
CA GLY A 186 -23.23 -8.55 -2.71
C GLY A 186 -22.22 -9.43 -3.45
N ILE A 187 -21.12 -8.84 -3.94
CA ILE A 187 -20.00 -9.60 -4.52
C ILE A 187 -19.31 -10.47 -3.46
N GLN A 188 -19.11 -9.94 -2.26
CA GLN A 188 -18.53 -10.70 -1.15
C GLN A 188 -19.40 -11.91 -0.77
N GLU A 189 -20.72 -11.71 -0.69
CA GLU A 189 -21.69 -12.73 -0.30
C GLU A 189 -22.14 -13.65 -1.45
N MET A 190 -21.65 -13.44 -2.66
CA MET A 190 -22.01 -14.23 -3.83
C MET A 190 -21.51 -15.67 -3.66
N GLU A 191 -22.42 -16.64 -3.67
CA GLU A 191 -22.07 -18.07 -3.69
C GLU A 191 -21.43 -18.41 -5.05
N LEU A 192 -20.21 -18.96 -5.02
CA LEU A 192 -19.48 -19.41 -6.19
C LEU A 192 -19.84 -20.86 -6.48
N LYS A 193 -20.23 -21.13 -7.73
CA LYS A 193 -20.54 -22.50 -8.19
C LYS A 193 -19.31 -23.40 -8.18
N ASN A 194 -18.16 -22.84 -8.55
CA ASN A 194 -16.86 -23.51 -8.58
C ASN A 194 -15.79 -22.52 -8.13
N TRP A 195 -14.68 -23.05 -7.62
CA TRP A 195 -13.48 -22.24 -7.42
C TRP A 195 -12.91 -21.85 -8.79
N PRO A 196 -12.70 -20.56 -9.09
CA PRO A 196 -12.13 -20.17 -10.37
C PRO A 196 -10.67 -20.61 -10.44
N ASP A 197 -10.25 -21.15 -11.59
CA ASP A 197 -8.84 -21.30 -11.91
C ASP A 197 -8.28 -19.91 -12.24
N TYR A 198 -7.34 -19.41 -11.43
CA TYR A 198 -6.62 -18.18 -11.72
C TYR A 198 -5.12 -18.37 -11.48
N GLU A 199 -4.29 -17.84 -12.38
CA GLU A 199 -2.83 -18.07 -12.37
C GLU A 199 -2.18 -17.48 -11.10
N GLU A 200 -1.14 -18.15 -10.58
CA GLU A 200 -0.30 -17.64 -9.49
C GLU A 200 0.39 -16.31 -9.88
N ILE A 201 0.56 -15.42 -8.89
CA ILE A 201 1.20 -14.11 -9.06
C ILE A 201 2.69 -14.29 -9.41
N THR A 202 3.00 -14.26 -10.69
CA THR A 202 4.36 -14.01 -11.18
C THR A 202 4.50 -12.65 -11.86
N ARG A 203 3.41 -12.11 -12.41
CA ARG A 203 3.42 -10.93 -13.30
C ARG A 203 3.22 -9.57 -12.61
N TYR A 204 2.81 -9.53 -11.34
CA TYR A 204 2.44 -8.28 -10.66
C TYR A 204 3.52 -7.70 -9.74
N ARG A 205 4.78 -8.10 -9.93
CA ARG A 205 5.90 -7.40 -9.30
C ARG A 205 6.02 -6.00 -9.90
N SER A 206 6.26 -5.00 -9.06
CA SER A 206 6.59 -3.66 -9.54
C SER A 206 7.85 -3.74 -10.41
N PRO A 207 7.83 -3.13 -11.61
CA PRO A 207 9.01 -3.12 -12.46
C PRO A 207 10.17 -2.42 -11.74
N PRO A 208 11.42 -2.79 -12.01
CA PRO A 208 12.55 -2.02 -11.51
C PRO A 208 12.46 -0.58 -12.07
N PRO A 209 12.91 0.43 -11.30
CA PRO A 209 12.95 1.79 -11.80
C PRO A 209 13.85 1.85 -13.05
N PRO A 210 13.48 2.63 -14.08
CA PRO A 210 14.34 2.80 -15.24
C PRO A 210 15.65 3.47 -14.82
N GLY A 211 16.77 2.97 -15.36
CA GLY A 211 18.06 3.62 -15.22
C GLY A 211 18.25 4.73 -16.26
N PRO A 212 18.98 5.82 -15.94
CA PRO A 212 19.35 6.81 -16.93
C PRO A 212 20.33 6.23 -17.98
N PRO A 213 20.34 6.75 -19.22
CA PRO A 213 21.34 6.39 -20.24
C PRO A 213 22.78 6.62 -19.78
N SER A 214 23.72 5.82 -20.28
CA SER A 214 25.15 5.89 -19.96
C SER A 214 25.75 7.26 -20.23
N GLU A 215 25.31 7.92 -21.31
CA GLU A 215 25.84 9.20 -21.74
C GLU A 215 25.49 10.29 -20.72
N ILE A 216 24.25 10.28 -20.22
CA ILE A 216 23.78 11.21 -19.19
C ILE A 216 24.52 10.96 -17.87
N LEU A 217 24.74 9.69 -17.50
CA LEU A 217 25.50 9.34 -16.31
C LEU A 217 26.94 9.85 -16.36
N ASN A 218 27.61 9.71 -17.50
CA ASN A 218 28.97 10.21 -17.69
C ASN A 218 29.04 11.74 -17.57
N SER A 219 28.11 12.47 -18.21
CA SER A 219 28.05 13.93 -18.09
C SER A 219 27.81 14.38 -16.65
N VAL A 220 26.93 13.71 -15.89
CA VAL A 220 26.70 14.03 -14.47
C VAL A 220 27.95 13.74 -13.63
N ALA A 221 28.66 12.65 -13.90
CA ALA A 221 29.90 12.32 -13.20
C ALA A 221 30.99 13.38 -13.42
N GLU A 222 31.21 13.81 -14.67
CA GLU A 222 32.16 14.88 -15.00
C GLU A 222 31.80 16.22 -14.32
N LEU A 223 30.51 16.57 -14.29
CA LEU A 223 30.03 17.76 -13.58
C LEU A 223 30.30 17.68 -12.06
N LEU A 224 30.08 16.52 -11.45
CA LEU A 224 30.32 16.32 -10.02
C LEU A 224 31.82 16.35 -9.68
N ILE A 225 32.67 15.73 -10.52
CA ILE A 225 34.13 15.69 -10.29
C ILE A 225 34.77 17.07 -10.46
N SER A 226 34.28 17.88 -11.40
CA SER A 226 34.80 19.23 -11.66
C SER A 226 34.24 20.30 -10.71
N ALA A 227 33.26 19.96 -9.89
CA ALA A 227 32.62 20.88 -8.96
C ALA A 227 33.61 21.34 -7.87
N LYS A 228 33.69 22.65 -7.64
CA LYS A 228 34.57 23.23 -6.59
C LYS A 228 34.01 23.07 -5.18
N ASN A 229 32.69 23.16 -5.03
CA ASN A 229 31.97 23.08 -3.75
C ASN A 229 30.70 22.25 -3.91
N PRO A 230 30.80 20.91 -4.09
CA PRO A 230 29.63 20.07 -4.26
C PRO A 230 28.80 19.97 -2.97
N LEU A 231 27.48 20.08 -3.12
CA LEU A 231 26.49 19.94 -2.06
C LEU A 231 25.45 18.90 -2.47
N ILE A 232 25.19 17.93 -1.59
CA ILE A 232 24.14 16.93 -1.78
C ILE A 232 22.96 17.26 -0.87
N LEU A 233 21.82 17.57 -1.47
CA LEU A 233 20.55 17.72 -0.75
C LEU A 233 19.88 16.35 -0.62
N CYS A 234 19.93 15.77 0.58
CA CYS A 234 19.30 14.50 0.92
C CYS A 234 17.82 14.70 1.27
N GLY A 235 16.96 14.60 0.26
CA GLY A 235 15.49 14.56 0.42
C GLY A 235 14.94 13.14 0.52
N ARG A 236 13.83 12.85 -0.18
CA ARG A 236 13.29 11.48 -0.28
C ARG A 236 14.25 10.59 -1.08
N ILE A 237 14.66 9.50 -0.46
CA ILE A 237 15.73 8.63 -0.96
C ILE A 237 15.36 7.16 -0.79
N ALA A 238 16.06 6.29 -1.52
CA ALA A 238 15.97 4.85 -1.29
C ALA A 238 16.52 4.48 0.10
N ARG A 239 15.78 3.64 0.82
CA ARG A 239 16.03 3.26 2.23
C ARG A 239 16.79 1.93 2.41
N SER A 240 17.19 1.28 1.31
CA SER A 240 17.97 0.05 1.44
C SER A 240 19.35 0.36 2.02
N LYS A 241 19.90 -0.57 2.80
CA LYS A 241 21.27 -0.43 3.34
C LYS A 241 22.28 -0.13 2.24
N ARG A 242 22.16 -0.81 1.09
CA ARG A 242 22.98 -0.51 -0.09
C ARG A 242 22.88 0.94 -0.54
N ALA A 243 21.67 1.49 -0.69
CA ALA A 243 21.49 2.87 -1.12
C ALA A 243 21.98 3.89 -0.08
N TRP A 244 21.93 3.53 1.20
CA TRP A 244 22.54 4.28 2.29
C TRP A 244 24.07 4.33 2.15
N ASP A 245 24.69 3.16 2.04
CA ASP A 245 26.15 3.02 1.91
C ASP A 245 26.67 3.69 0.63
N ASP A 246 26.00 3.48 -0.51
CA ASP A 246 26.36 4.06 -1.82
C ASP A 246 26.38 5.61 -1.77
N ARG A 247 25.45 6.22 -1.01
CA ARG A 247 25.39 7.68 -0.85
C ARG A 247 26.52 8.21 0.05
N ILE A 248 26.88 7.50 1.10
CA ILE A 248 28.03 7.88 1.94
C ILE A 248 29.31 7.85 1.11
N ILE A 249 29.54 6.76 0.38
CA ILE A 249 30.68 6.61 -0.52
C ILE A 249 30.73 7.74 -1.55
N LEU A 250 29.58 8.10 -2.14
CA LEU A 250 29.51 9.21 -3.09
C LEU A 250 29.89 10.55 -2.45
N ALA A 251 29.36 10.86 -1.26
CA ALA A 251 29.67 12.10 -0.56
C ALA A 251 31.16 12.18 -0.20
N GLU A 252 31.73 11.10 0.33
CA GLU A 252 33.15 11.01 0.68
C GLU A 252 34.07 11.17 -0.53
N LYS A 253 33.77 10.50 -1.65
CA LYS A 253 34.58 10.59 -2.89
C LYS A 253 34.60 11.99 -3.48
N LEU A 254 33.50 12.72 -3.36
CA LEU A 254 33.39 14.08 -3.87
C LEU A 254 33.86 15.14 -2.86
N GLY A 255 34.12 14.77 -1.61
CA GLY A 255 34.25 15.74 -0.52
C GLY A 255 33.01 16.61 -0.34
N ALA A 256 31.84 16.12 -0.78
CA ALA A 256 30.62 16.91 -0.87
C ALA A 256 30.00 17.11 0.50
N LYS A 257 29.62 18.35 0.81
CA LYS A 257 28.79 18.62 1.98
C LYS A 257 27.39 18.06 1.76
N THR A 258 26.69 17.69 2.83
CA THR A 258 25.35 17.11 2.78
C THR A 258 24.41 17.86 3.70
N ILE A 259 23.19 18.08 3.23
CA ILE A 259 22.09 18.65 4.02
C ILE A 259 20.91 17.70 3.94
N THR A 260 20.27 17.44 5.08
CA THR A 260 19.06 16.59 5.14
C THR A 260 17.79 17.42 5.24
N ASN A 261 16.69 16.88 4.72
CA ASN A 261 15.37 17.46 4.98
C ASN A 261 14.95 17.29 6.45
N THR A 262 14.18 18.24 6.98
CA THR A 262 13.64 18.26 8.35
C THR A 262 12.31 17.51 8.51
N TRP A 263 11.59 17.27 7.42
CA TRP A 263 10.23 16.74 7.46
C TRP A 263 10.11 15.31 6.90
N GLN A 264 11.23 14.65 6.66
CA GLN A 264 11.30 13.32 6.03
C GLN A 264 12.23 12.41 6.82
N GLU A 265 12.29 11.15 6.41
CA GLU A 265 13.20 10.17 6.99
C GLU A 265 14.67 10.61 6.86
N ILE A 266 15.50 10.12 7.77
CA ILE A 266 16.93 10.45 7.79
C ILE A 266 17.58 10.02 6.47
N GLY A 267 18.10 11.01 5.74
CA GLY A 267 18.72 10.82 4.43
C GLY A 267 20.21 10.46 4.47
N PHE A 268 20.89 10.83 5.55
CA PHE A 268 22.34 10.77 5.70
C PHE A 268 22.71 10.75 7.19
N PRO A 269 23.83 10.14 7.63
CA PRO A 269 24.21 10.16 9.04
C PRO A 269 24.45 11.60 9.51
N THR A 270 23.74 12.00 10.56
CA THR A 270 23.75 13.37 11.10
C THR A 270 25.00 13.67 11.94
N ASP A 271 25.75 12.65 12.31
CA ASP A 271 27.04 12.71 13.01
C ASP A 271 28.24 12.66 12.04
N HIS A 272 27.99 12.50 10.74
CA HIS A 272 29.04 12.43 9.73
C HIS A 272 29.69 13.82 9.51
N PRO A 273 31.03 13.95 9.40
CA PRO A 273 31.72 15.24 9.21
C PRO A 273 31.34 16.02 7.93
N LEU A 274 30.67 15.35 7.00
CA LEU A 274 30.16 15.96 5.76
C LEU A 274 28.73 16.47 5.90
N HIS A 275 27.99 16.08 6.94
CA HIS A 275 26.68 16.63 7.26
C HIS A 275 26.85 18.02 7.85
N VAL A 276 26.29 19.02 7.19
CA VAL A 276 26.41 20.44 7.58
C VAL A 276 25.08 21.01 8.10
N GLY A 277 24.09 20.16 8.32
CA GLY A 277 22.82 20.54 8.94
C GLY A 277 21.58 20.12 8.15
N MET A 278 20.47 20.77 8.47
CA MET A 278 19.15 20.45 7.94
C MET A 278 18.58 21.64 7.17
N THR A 279 17.71 21.40 6.19
CA THR A 279 16.98 22.48 5.52
C THR A 279 16.00 23.16 6.48
N GLY A 280 15.98 24.49 6.51
CA GLY A 280 15.10 25.27 7.38
C GLY A 280 14.69 26.61 6.76
N PHE A 281 13.66 27.23 7.32
CA PHE A 281 13.20 28.57 6.93
C PHE A 281 14.06 29.68 7.51
N PHE A 282 14.73 29.41 8.64
CA PHE A 282 15.61 30.35 9.31
C PHE A 282 17.06 29.99 9.01
N VAL A 283 17.86 31.02 8.73
CA VAL A 283 19.31 30.91 8.76
C VAL A 283 19.69 30.59 10.20
N ARG A 284 20.43 29.50 10.41
CA ARG A 284 20.95 29.17 11.74
C ARG A 284 22.23 29.97 11.94
N ASP A 285 22.37 30.60 13.09
CA ASP A 285 23.52 31.46 13.44
C ASP A 285 24.76 30.67 13.89
N GLU A 286 24.92 29.41 13.43
CA GLU A 286 26.10 28.58 13.73
C GLU A 286 27.24 28.81 12.72
#